data_AF-A0A1S1MLY8-F1
#
_entry.id   AF-A0A1S1MLY8-F1
#
_cell.length_a   1.000
_cell.length_b   1.000
_cell.length_c   1.000
_cell.angle_alpha   90.00
_cell.angle_beta   90.00
_cell.angle_gamma   90.00
#
_symmetry.space_group_name_H-M   'P 1'
#
loop_
_entity.id
_entity.type
_entity.pdbx_description
1 polymer ?
#
loop_
_entity_poly.entity_id
_entity_poly.type
_entity_poly.pdbx_seq_one_letter_code
_entity_poly.pdbx_strand_id
1 'polypeptide(L)'
;MLFSAAIPYQGGTHHVNEQPPAYWADIFEKEGFVCFDILRERILGDASIDWCYRQNILIFIHKDKQDMLTKQGFSSGKPIYIAAYYIWKSQEDVLSIAKNYMRIRSMFAKIPFLKASYKKFIK
;
A
#
# COMPACT_ATOMS: atom_id res chain seq x y z
N MET A 1 6.73 -13.62 3.59
CA MET A 1 7.38 -12.73 4.57
C MET A 1 6.49 -11.51 4.79
N LEU A 2 6.35 -11.08 6.04
CA LEU A 2 5.72 -9.80 6.41
C LEU A 2 6.83 -8.78 6.61
N PHE A 3 6.75 -7.64 5.93
CA PHE A 3 7.80 -6.62 5.91
C PHE A 3 7.21 -5.25 6.25
N SER A 4 7.99 -4.43 6.96
CA SER A 4 7.65 -3.05 7.27
C SER A 4 8.93 -2.25 7.36
N ALA A 5 8.99 -1.10 6.70
CA ALA A 5 10.11 -0.18 6.77
C ALA A 5 9.58 1.26 6.72
N ALA A 6 10.24 2.16 7.44
CA ALA A 6 9.88 3.57 7.45
C ALA A 6 10.00 4.16 6.03
N ILE A 7 9.00 4.96 5.67
CA ILE A 7 9.00 5.75 4.43
C ILE A 7 9.74 7.08 4.64
N PRO A 8 10.21 7.74 3.55
CA PRO A 8 10.89 9.03 3.63
C PRO A 8 10.13 10.05 4.50
N TYR A 9 10.88 10.71 5.39
CA TYR A 9 10.41 11.75 6.31
C TYR A 9 9.49 11.26 7.43
N GLN A 10 9.30 9.94 7.59
CA GLN A 10 8.50 9.41 8.68
C GLN A 10 9.13 9.75 10.05
N GLY A 11 10.47 9.73 10.11
CA GLY A 11 11.19 9.87 11.36
C GLY A 11 10.95 8.71 12.31
N GLY A 12 11.65 8.72 13.45
CA GLY A 12 11.60 7.68 14.47
C GLY A 12 12.97 7.45 15.12
N THR A 13 13.08 6.46 15.99
CA THR A 13 14.29 6.21 16.75
C THR A 13 15.29 5.39 15.90
N HIS A 14 16.48 5.94 15.66
CA HIS A 14 17.55 5.30 14.87
C HIS A 14 17.19 4.95 13.41
N HIS A 15 16.35 5.76 12.76
CA HIS A 15 16.06 5.55 11.35
C HIS A 15 17.27 5.91 10.48
N VAL A 16 17.91 4.89 9.91
CA VAL A 16 19.10 5.05 9.03
C VAL A 16 18.73 4.94 7.55
N ASN A 17 17.61 4.28 7.22
CA ASN A 17 17.22 4.02 5.84
C ASN A 17 15.70 4.10 5.66
N GLU A 18 15.23 5.30 5.35
CA GLU A 18 13.82 5.56 5.00
C GLU A 18 13.68 5.58 3.48
N GLN A 19 12.97 4.59 2.94
CA GLN A 19 12.87 4.41 1.48
C GLN A 19 11.43 4.14 1.06
N PRO A 20 11.03 4.56 -0.16
CA PRO A 20 9.72 4.26 -0.68
C PRO A 20 9.40 2.75 -0.70
N PRO A 21 8.14 2.33 -0.49
CA PRO A 21 7.79 0.91 -0.57
C PRO A 21 8.18 0.26 -1.91
N ALA A 22 8.15 1.04 -3.01
CA ALA A 22 8.60 0.57 -4.33
C ALA A 22 10.10 0.23 -4.35
N TYR A 23 10.95 0.98 -3.65
CA TYR A 23 12.39 0.69 -3.54
C TYR A 23 12.63 -0.69 -2.92
N TRP A 24 11.92 -0.99 -1.82
CA TRP A 24 11.99 -2.31 -1.20
C TRP A 24 11.46 -3.40 -2.12
N ALA A 25 10.35 -3.14 -2.82
CA ALA A 25 9.81 -4.09 -3.78
C ALA A 25 10.78 -4.41 -4.93
N ASP A 26 11.54 -3.44 -5.41
CA ASP A 26 12.57 -3.65 -6.43
C ASP A 26 13.72 -4.54 -5.92
N ILE A 27 14.11 -4.39 -4.65
CA ILE A 27 15.11 -5.25 -4.02
C ILE A 27 14.59 -6.68 -3.90
N PHE A 28 13.39 -6.85 -3.35
CA PHE A 28 12.79 -8.17 -3.18
C PHE A 28 12.53 -8.88 -4.51
N GLU A 29 12.18 -8.15 -5.57
CA GLU A 29 12.00 -8.69 -6.90
C GLU A 29 13.28 -9.31 -7.48
N LYS A 30 14.44 -8.68 -7.24
CA LYS A 30 15.75 -9.24 -7.64
C LYS A 30 16.04 -10.58 -6.94
N GLU A 31 15.54 -10.74 -5.72
CA GLU A 31 15.64 -11.99 -4.94
C GLU A 31 14.50 -12.98 -5.22
N GLY A 32 13.68 -12.74 -6.26
CA GLY A 32 12.62 -13.67 -6.68
C GLY A 32 11.30 -13.53 -5.91
N PHE A 33 11.10 -12.46 -5.15
CA PHE A 33 9.86 -12.20 -4.42
C PHE A 33 8.96 -11.17 -5.12
N VAL A 34 7.66 -11.38 -5.04
CA VAL A 34 6.64 -10.44 -5.53
C VAL A 34 5.88 -9.84 -4.35
N CYS A 35 5.51 -8.56 -4.47
CA CYS A 35 4.79 -7.83 -3.43
C CYS A 35 3.29 -7.99 -3.58
N PHE A 36 2.61 -8.28 -2.46
CA PHE A 36 1.16 -8.28 -2.30
C PHE A 36 0.76 -7.20 -1.29
N ASP A 37 0.31 -6.06 -1.82
CA ASP A 37 -0.12 -4.91 -1.04
C ASP A 37 -1.61 -5.01 -0.66
N ILE A 38 -1.95 -6.06 0.10
CA ILE A 38 -3.35 -6.46 0.35
C ILE A 38 -3.83 -6.14 1.78
N LEU A 39 -2.90 -5.86 2.70
CA LEU A 39 -3.23 -5.57 4.10
C LEU A 39 -3.61 -4.11 4.31
N ARG A 40 -2.87 -3.18 3.69
CA ARG A 40 -3.01 -1.73 3.94
C ARG A 40 -4.40 -1.21 3.60
N GLU A 41 -5.05 -1.73 2.55
CA GLU A 41 -6.45 -1.40 2.23
C GLU A 41 -7.42 -1.72 3.38
N ARG A 42 -7.15 -2.77 4.17
CA ARG A 42 -8.04 -3.22 5.26
C ARG A 42 -7.76 -2.52 6.58
N ILE A 43 -6.50 -2.18 6.85
CA ILE A 43 -6.07 -1.69 8.17
C ILE A 43 -5.90 -0.17 8.23
N LEU A 44 -5.88 0.55 7.11
CA LEU A 44 -5.59 1.99 7.10
C LEU A 44 -6.50 2.82 8.03
N GLY A 45 -7.77 2.44 8.13
CA GLY A 45 -8.78 3.09 8.98
C GLY A 45 -8.86 2.56 10.41
N ASP A 46 -8.07 1.54 10.77
CA ASP A 46 -8.12 0.93 12.10
C ASP A 46 -7.23 1.68 13.09
N ALA A 47 -7.85 2.48 13.96
CA ALA A 47 -7.15 3.28 14.96
C ALA A 47 -6.49 2.44 16.07
N SER A 48 -6.81 1.14 16.18
CA SER A 48 -6.15 0.24 17.14
C SER A 48 -4.75 -0.19 16.69
N ILE A 49 -4.41 0.03 15.41
CA ILE A 49 -3.11 -0.30 14.84
C ILE A 49 -2.28 0.99 14.76
N ASP A 50 -1.02 0.93 15.17
CA ASP A 50 -0.14 2.10 15.05
C ASP A 50 -0.05 2.59 13.61
N TRP A 51 -0.07 3.91 13.47
CA TRP A 51 -0.13 4.57 12.18
C TRP A 51 0.99 4.14 11.23
N CYS A 52 2.20 3.91 11.76
CA CYS A 52 3.36 3.50 10.99
C CYS A 52 3.15 2.11 10.35
N TYR A 53 2.54 1.15 11.05
CA TYR A 53 2.25 -0.16 10.47
C TYR A 53 1.16 -0.10 9.40
N ARG A 54 0.12 0.74 9.61
CA ARG A 54 -0.96 0.92 8.64
C ARG A 54 -0.46 1.37 7.27
N GLN A 55 0.59 2.20 7.23
CA GLN A 55 1.16 2.70 5.98
C GLN A 55 2.34 1.86 5.45
N ASN A 56 3.10 1.18 6.30
CA ASN A 56 4.38 0.56 5.90
C ASN A 56 4.29 -0.93 5.59
N ILE A 57 3.27 -1.63 6.11
CA ILE A 57 3.27 -3.09 6.10
C ILE A 57 2.98 -3.67 4.71
N LEU A 58 3.79 -4.63 4.29
CA LEU A 58 3.72 -5.31 3.01
C LEU A 58 3.92 -6.83 3.16
N ILE A 59 3.35 -7.59 2.25
CA ILE A 59 3.58 -9.03 2.13
C ILE A 59 4.44 -9.30 0.90
N PHE A 60 5.51 -10.06 1.08
CA PHE A 60 6.34 -10.57 -0.01
C PHE A 60 6.26 -12.09 -0.06
N ILE A 61 6.05 -12.63 -1.26
CA ILE A 61 5.99 -14.09 -1.50
C ILE A 61 6.95 -14.44 -2.63
N HIS A 62 7.71 -15.52 -2.47
CA HIS A 62 8.55 -16.03 -3.54
C HIS A 62 7.69 -16.38 -4.76
N LYS A 63 8.12 -16.02 -5.97
CA LYS A 63 7.36 -16.19 -7.21
C LYS A 63 6.83 -17.61 -7.42
N ASP A 64 7.56 -18.63 -6.97
CA ASP A 64 7.16 -20.05 -7.07
C ASP A 64 5.98 -20.43 -6.16
N LYS A 65 5.65 -19.56 -5.20
CA LYS A 65 4.56 -19.76 -4.22
C LYS A 65 3.45 -18.71 -4.35
N GLN A 66 3.55 -17.78 -5.30
CA GLN A 66 2.57 -16.69 -5.46
C GLN A 66 1.16 -17.20 -5.77
N ASP A 67 1.05 -18.39 -6.37
CA ASP A 67 -0.19 -19.11 -6.63
C ASP A 67 -1.09 -19.27 -5.40
N MET A 68 -0.50 -19.31 -4.20
CA MET A 68 -1.26 -19.36 -2.96
C MET A 68 -2.18 -18.16 -2.79
N LEU A 69 -1.79 -16.97 -3.28
CA LEU A 69 -2.58 -15.75 -3.21
C LEU A 69 -3.29 -15.44 -4.53
N THR A 70 -2.67 -15.69 -5.68
CA THR A 70 -3.30 -15.39 -6.97
C THR A 70 -4.53 -16.27 -7.23
N LYS A 71 -4.53 -17.53 -6.80
CA LYS A 71 -5.73 -18.41 -6.86
C LYS A 71 -6.87 -17.94 -5.95
N GLN A 72 -6.56 -17.14 -4.94
CA GLN A 72 -7.56 -16.50 -4.08
C GLN A 72 -8.04 -15.14 -4.62
N GLY A 73 -7.57 -14.74 -5.82
CA GLY A 73 -7.96 -13.49 -6.48
C GLY A 73 -7.12 -12.27 -6.09
N PHE A 74 -6.04 -12.44 -5.33
CA PHE A 74 -5.13 -11.34 -5.03
C PHE A 74 -4.13 -11.12 -6.17
N SER A 75 -3.82 -9.85 -6.46
CA SER A 75 -2.80 -9.48 -7.44
C SER A 75 -1.51 -9.06 -6.75
N SER A 76 -0.38 -9.49 -7.27
CA SER A 76 0.92 -8.89 -6.95
C SER A 76 1.15 -7.64 -7.81
N GLY A 77 2.04 -6.75 -7.36
CA GLY A 77 2.41 -5.55 -8.09
C GLY A 77 3.30 -4.61 -7.30
N LYS A 78 3.62 -3.45 -7.86
CA LYS A 78 4.36 -2.42 -7.13
C LYS A 78 3.45 -1.85 -6.02
N PRO A 79 3.93 -1.79 -4.77
CA PRO A 79 3.16 -1.27 -3.66
C PRO A 79 2.90 0.22 -3.83
N ILE A 80 1.74 0.68 -3.39
CA ILE A 80 1.38 2.10 -3.47
C ILE A 80 2.23 2.90 -2.47
N TYR A 81 2.75 4.05 -2.89
CA TYR A 81 3.37 5.00 -1.97
C TYR A 81 2.29 5.77 -1.21
N ILE A 82 1.95 5.32 -0.01
CA ILE A 82 1.02 6.01 0.88
C ILE A 82 1.82 7.02 1.71
N ALA A 83 2.15 8.17 1.13
CA ALA A 83 2.60 9.32 1.91
C ALA A 83 1.37 9.97 2.56
N ALA A 84 0.86 9.36 3.63
CA ALA A 84 -0.15 9.99 4.45
C ALA A 84 0.36 11.27 5.15
N TYR A 85 1.66 11.56 5.01
CA TYR A 85 2.47 12.63 5.60
C TYR A 85 1.82 14.03 5.72
N TYR A 86 0.84 14.41 4.88
CA TYR A 86 0.17 15.73 5.00
C TYR A 86 -1.27 15.72 5.55
N ILE A 87 -1.87 14.56 5.84
CA ILE A 87 -3.28 14.46 6.30
C ILE A 87 -3.38 14.27 7.84
N TRP A 88 -2.29 13.94 8.53
CA TRP A 88 -2.27 13.63 9.97
C TRP A 88 -2.43 14.81 10.94
N LYS A 89 -2.75 16.02 10.49
CA LYS A 89 -2.90 17.17 11.42
C LYS A 89 -4.24 17.19 12.18
N SER A 90 -5.24 16.37 11.81
CA SER A 90 -6.50 16.21 12.56
C SER A 90 -7.07 14.78 12.41
N GLN A 91 -7.26 14.07 13.53
CA GLN A 91 -7.75 12.68 13.56
C GLN A 91 -9.19 12.49 12.99
N GLU A 92 -9.99 13.55 12.87
CA GLU A 92 -11.40 13.46 12.45
C GLU A 92 -11.60 13.29 10.94
N ASP A 93 -10.68 13.77 10.10
CA ASP A 93 -10.84 13.76 8.64
C ASP A 93 -10.50 12.43 7.97
N VAL A 94 -9.78 11.54 8.67
CA VAL A 94 -9.23 10.30 8.09
C VAL A 94 -10.33 9.31 7.69
N LEU A 95 -11.34 9.13 8.54
CA LEU A 95 -12.47 8.23 8.23
C LEU A 95 -13.35 8.79 7.11
N SER A 96 -13.48 10.11 7.03
CA SER A 96 -14.19 10.82 5.96
C SER A 96 -13.47 10.68 4.62
N ILE A 97 -12.15 10.92 4.60
CA ILE A 97 -11.31 10.86 3.40
C ILE A 97 -11.13 9.43 2.92
N ALA A 98 -10.90 8.45 3.81
CA ALA A 98 -10.80 7.04 3.42
C ALA A 98 -12.12 6.52 2.84
N LYS A 99 -13.26 6.89 3.44
CA LYS A 99 -14.59 6.62 2.86
C LYS A 99 -14.75 7.29 1.50
N ASN A 100 -14.32 8.55 1.35
CA ASN A 100 -14.37 9.26 0.07
C ASN A 100 -13.46 8.64 -0.99
N TYR A 101 -12.23 8.26 -0.67
CA TYR A 101 -11.31 7.57 -1.58
C TYR A 101 -11.88 6.21 -2.01
N MET A 102 -12.36 5.38 -1.07
CA MET A 102 -13.00 4.10 -1.40
C MET A 102 -14.26 4.28 -2.23
N ARG A 103 -15.08 5.30 -1.92
CA ARG A 103 -16.30 5.63 -2.66
C ARG A 103 -15.99 6.11 -4.06
N ILE A 104 -15.06 7.05 -4.23
CA ILE A 104 -14.55 7.57 -5.50
C ILE A 104 -13.93 6.43 -6.33
N ARG A 105 -13.08 5.58 -5.73
CA ARG A 105 -12.51 4.38 -6.36
C ARG A 105 -13.60 3.44 -6.88
N SER A 106 -14.63 3.15 -6.06
CA SER A 106 -15.78 2.33 -6.48
C SER A 106 -16.60 2.99 -7.60
N MET A 107 -16.67 4.32 -7.63
CA MET A 107 -17.41 5.09 -8.62
C MET A 107 -16.68 5.10 -9.97
N PHE A 108 -15.36 5.33 -9.97
CA PHE A 108 -14.52 5.22 -11.16
C PHE A 108 -14.48 3.80 -11.73
N ALA A 109 -14.50 2.77 -10.88
CA ALA A 109 -14.57 1.38 -11.31
C ALA A 109 -15.86 1.04 -12.10
N LYS A 110 -16.92 1.84 -11.94
CA LYS A 110 -18.22 1.70 -12.61
C LYS A 110 -18.39 2.55 -13.87
N ILE A 111 -17.45 3.44 -14.20
CA ILE A 111 -17.51 4.31 -15.38
C ILE A 111 -16.50 3.82 -16.44
N PRO A 112 -16.94 3.24 -17.58
CA PRO A 112 -16.07 2.50 -18.51
C PRO A 112 -14.89 3.29 -19.08
N PHE A 113 -15.07 4.59 -19.38
CA PHE A 113 -14.06 5.42 -20.03
C PHE A 113 -12.92 5.85 -19.08
N LEU A 114 -13.20 6.03 -17.79
CA LEU A 114 -12.20 6.47 -16.80
C LEU A 114 -11.31 5.33 -16.31
N LYS A 115 -11.73 4.07 -16.52
CA LYS A 115 -10.97 2.86 -16.21
C LYS A 115 -9.65 2.78 -17.01
N ALA A 116 -9.63 3.32 -18.23
CA ALA A 116 -8.45 3.35 -19.09
C ALA A 116 -7.42 4.41 -18.67
N SER A 117 -7.88 5.60 -18.27
CA SER A 117 -7.02 6.69 -17.78
C SER A 117 -6.42 6.38 -16.41
N TYR A 118 -7.16 5.70 -15.54
CA TYR A 118 -6.71 5.30 -14.20
C TYR A 118 -5.52 4.31 -14.23
N LYS A 119 -5.50 3.39 -15.20
CA LYS A 119 -4.36 2.46 -15.40
C LYS A 119 -3.04 3.17 -15.73
N LYS A 120 -3.07 4.42 -16.18
CA LYS A 120 -1.89 5.20 -16.58
C LYS A 120 -1.26 5.95 -15.40
N PHE A 121 -2.00 6.16 -14.31
CA PHE A 121 -1.54 6.87 -13.10
C PHE A 121 -0.93 5.95 -12.03
N ILE A 122 -1.15 4.64 -12.12
CA ILE A 122 -0.66 3.62 -11.16
C ILE A 122 0.47 2.78 -11.76
N LYS A 123 1.08 3.26 -12.85
CA LYS A 123 2.21 2.58 -13.50
C LYS A 123 3.52 3.19 -13.05
#